data_AF-A0A840S3W5-F1
#
_entry.id   AF-A0A840S3W5-F1
#
_cell.length_a   1.000
_cell.length_b   1.000
_cell.length_c   1.000
_cell.angle_alpha   90.00
_cell.angle_beta   90.00
_cell.angle_gamma   90.00
#
_symmetry.space_group_name_H-M   'P 1'
#
loop_
_entity.id
_entity.type
_entity.pdbx_description
1 polymer ?
#
loop_
_entity_poly.entity_id
_entity_poly.type
_entity_poly.pdbx_seq_one_letter_code
_entity_poly.pdbx_strand_id
1 'polypeptide(L)' 'MSGIAAAKAGMGYQAATERPRCANCLYSAQEYVDRMPPYDRSGLRCRRGGYLVTAYAVCSQYQAKSPTKKEAA' A
#
# COMPACT_ATOMS: atom_id res chain seq x y z
N MET A 1 -27.46 -12.59 -5.97
CA MET A 1 -26.24 -12.12 -5.28
C MET A 1 -25.73 -13.24 -4.39
N SER A 2 -24.57 -13.84 -4.69
CA SER A 2 -24.03 -15.01 -3.98
C SER A 2 -23.71 -14.72 -2.51
N GLY A 3 -24.14 -15.60 -1.60
CA GLY A 3 -24.07 -15.42 -0.15
C GLY A 3 -22.67 -15.19 0.45
N ILE A 4 -21.61 -15.63 -0.23
CA ILE A 4 -20.22 -15.43 0.23
C ILE A 4 -19.80 -13.96 0.19
N ALA A 5 -20.21 -13.21 -0.84
CA ALA A 5 -19.90 -11.79 -0.94
C ALA A 5 -20.65 -10.97 0.11
N ALA A 6 -21.92 -11.30 0.36
CA ALA A 6 -22.73 -10.68 1.40
C ALA A 6 -22.18 -10.97 2.81
N ALA A 7 -21.74 -12.20 3.07
CA ALA A 7 -21.11 -12.57 4.34
C ALA A 7 -19.77 -11.84 4.56
N LYS A 8 -18.92 -11.76 3.52
CA LYS A 8 -17.66 -11.00 3.57
C LYS A 8 -17.92 -9.52 3.87
N ALA A 9 -18.89 -8.91 3.20
CA ALA A 9 -19.25 -7.51 3.43
C ALA A 9 -19.81 -7.29 4.85
N GLY A 10 -20.68 -8.18 5.35
CA GLY A 10 -21.23 -8.11 6.70
C GLY A 10 -20.19 -8.27 7.82
N MET A 11 -19.08 -8.95 7.54
CA MET A 11 -17.94 -9.09 8.46
C MET A 11 -16.89 -7.98 8.30
N GLY A 12 -17.10 -7.01 7.41
CA GLY A 12 -16.11 -5.96 7.13
C GLY A 12 -14.81 -6.49 6.50
N TYR A 13 -14.89 -7.59 5.75
CA TYR A 13 -13.73 -8.18 5.08
C TYR A 13 -13.11 -7.17 4.10
N GLN A 14 -11.80 -6.94 4.23
CA GLN A 14 -10.99 -6.17 3.28
C GLN A 14 -9.89 -7.06 2.67
N ALA A 15 -9.79 -7.05 1.35
CA ALA A 15 -8.71 -7.72 0.64
C ALA A 15 -7.35 -7.12 1.02
N ALA A 16 -6.27 -7.92 0.91
CA ALA A 16 -4.93 -7.47 1.28
C ALA A 16 -4.48 -6.19 0.54
N THR A 17 -5.04 -5.94 -0.64
CA THR A 17 -4.83 -4.74 -1.47
C THR A 17 -5.58 -3.51 -0.95
N GLU A 18 -6.73 -3.71 -0.31
CA GLU A 18 -7.63 -2.65 0.18
C GLU A 18 -7.25 -2.17 1.59
N ARG A 19 -6.46 -2.96 2.32
CA ARG A 19 -6.02 -2.63 3.68
C ARG A 19 -5.11 -1.39 3.69
N PRO A 20 -5.26 -0.47 4.66
CA PRO A 20 -4.37 0.67 4.81
C PRO A 20 -2.96 0.21 5.18
N ARG A 21 -1.97 0.62 4.39
CA ARG A 21 -0.56 0.24 4.55
C ARG A 21 0.38 1.26 3.92
N CYS A 22 1.66 1.23 4.26
CA CYS A 22 2.64 2.14 3.68
C CYS A 22 2.67 2.00 2.16
N ALA A 23 2.49 0.80 1.59
CA ALA A 23 2.48 0.61 0.14
C ALA A 23 1.42 1.45 -0.60
N ASN A 24 0.23 1.68 -0.01
CA ASN A 24 -0.85 2.49 -0.60
C ASN A 24 -1.02 3.86 0.07
N CYS A 25 -0.05 4.30 0.88
CA CYS A 25 -0.06 5.60 1.53
C CYS A 25 0.47 6.71 0.61
N LEU A 26 -0.17 7.89 0.58
CA LEU A 26 0.21 9.07 -0.20
C LEU A 26 1.70 9.45 -0.04
N TYR A 27 2.23 9.27 1.17
CA TYR A 27 3.61 9.63 1.49
C TYR A 27 4.64 8.56 1.14
N SER A 28 4.23 7.41 0.61
CA SER A 28 5.18 6.34 0.26
C SER A 28 5.83 6.55 -1.10
N ALA A 29 7.15 6.35 -1.14
CA ALA A 29 7.97 6.35 -2.34
C ALA A 29 8.80 5.08 -2.37
N GLN A 30 8.92 4.44 -3.54
CA GLN A 30 9.84 3.32 -3.73
C GLN A 30 11.24 3.89 -3.98
N GLU A 31 12.23 3.44 -3.22
CA GLU A 31 13.63 3.82 -3.37
C GLU A 31 14.49 2.58 -3.62
N TYR A 32 15.43 2.68 -4.55
CA TYR A 32 16.45 1.64 -4.76
C TYR A 32 17.53 1.82 -3.70
N VAL A 33 17.57 0.91 -2.73
CA VAL A 33 18.44 1.01 -1.54
C VAL A 33 19.84 0.48 -1.84
N ASP A 34 19.95 -0.45 -2.79
CA ASP A 34 21.20 -1.05 -3.22
C ASP A 34 21.19 -1.20 -4.74
N ARG A 35 22.16 -0.57 -5.42
CA ARG A 35 22.38 -0.68 -6.87
C ARG A 35 23.49 -1.69 -7.14
N MET A 36 23.44 -2.85 -6.50
CA MET A 36 24.29 -4.00 -6.84
C MET A 36 23.50 -4.99 -7.69
N PRO A 37 23.66 -4.97 -9.03
CA PRO A 37 23.24 -6.09 -9.85
C PRO A 37 23.86 -7.39 -9.33
N PRO A 38 23.11 -8.51 -9.23
CA PRO A 38 21.74 -8.75 -9.70
C PRO A 38 20.64 -8.51 -8.63
N TYR A 39 20.99 -7.99 -7.46
CA TYR A 39 20.08 -7.85 -6.30
C TYR A 39 19.72 -6.38 -6.05
N ASP A 40 19.03 -5.74 -7.01
CA ASP A 40 18.42 -4.43 -6.76
C ASP A 40 17.38 -4.56 -5.65
N ARG A 41 17.73 -4.14 -4.44
CA ARG A 41 16.80 -4.11 -3.31
C ARG A 41 16.00 -2.82 -3.36
N SER A 42 14.78 -2.91 -3.87
CA SER A 42 13.81 -1.81 -3.72
C SER A 42 13.27 -1.80 -2.29
N GLY A 43 13.46 -0.69 -1.60
CA GLY A 43 12.89 -0.37 -0.30
C GLY A 43 11.72 0.59 -0.48
N LEU A 44 10.83 0.64 0.51
CA LEU A 44 9.77 1.63 0.55
C LEU A 44 10.17 2.69 1.57
N ARG A 45 10.18 3.97 1.19
CA ARG A 45 10.45 5.09 2.09
C ARG A 45 9.19 5.87 2.42
N CYS A 46 9.05 6.26 3.68
CA CYS A 46 8.07 7.24 4.10
C CYS A 46 8.64 8.65 3.89
N ARG A 47 8.12 9.43 2.93
CA ARG A 47 8.58 10.81 2.66
C ARG A 47 8.31 11.77 3.82
N ARG A 48 7.25 11.52 4.59
CA ARG A 48 6.87 12.34 5.75
C ARG A 48 7.81 12.13 6.94
N GLY A 49 8.21 10.88 7.18
CA GLY A 49 9.08 10.52 8.29
C GLY A 49 10.56 10.49 7.94
N GLY A 50 10.92 10.42 6.66
CA GLY A 50 12.31 10.36 6.20
C GLY A 50 13.00 9.01 6.38
N TYR A 51 12.29 7.94 6.75
CA TYR A 51 12.85 6.61 7.03
C TYR A 51 12.27 5.50 6.13
N LEU A 52 12.99 4.38 6.06
CA LEU A 52 12.54 3.16 5.37
C LEU A 52 11.44 2.46 6.16
N VAL A 53 10.45 1.94 5.43
CA VAL A 53 9.28 1.23 5.94
C VAL A 53 9.07 -0.05 5.15
N THR A 54 8.34 -1.01 5.73
CA THR A 54 7.89 -2.20 4.99
C THR A 54 6.58 -1.90 4.26
N ALA A 55 6.31 -2.63 3.18
CA ALA A 55 5.07 -2.48 2.41
C ALA A 55 3.79 -2.71 3.25
N TYR A 56 3.89 -3.53 4.30
CA TYR A 56 2.79 -3.95 5.17
C TYR A 56 2.65 -3.14 6.46
N ALA A 57 3.62 -2.26 6.78
CA ALA A 57 3.51 -1.37 7.93
C ALA A 57 2.39 -0.34 7.73
N VAL A 58 1.88 0.25 8.82
CA VAL A 58 0.91 1.35 8.79
C VAL A 58 1.14 2.25 10.02
N CYS A 59 0.87 3.54 9.90
CA CYS A 59 0.90 4.49 11.02
C CYS A 59 -0.44 5.23 11.16
N SER A 60 -0.66 5.89 12.30
CA SER A 60 -1.87 6.68 12.56
C SER A 60 -2.04 7.89 11.64
N GLN A 61 -0.97 8.34 10.96
CA GLN A 61 -1.00 9.43 9.99
C GLN A 61 -1.18 8.94 8.54
N TYR A 62 -1.68 7.72 8.35
CA TYR A 62 -1.96 7.15 7.04
C TYR A 62 -2.91 8.05 6.23
N GLN A 63 -2.56 8.29 4.98
CA GLN A 63 -3.45 8.93 4.00
C GLN A 63 -3.45 8.07 2.75
N ALA A 64 -4.63 7.66 2.28
CA ALA A 64 -4.72 6.83 1.08
C ALA A 64 -4.22 7.60 -0.15
N LYS A 65 -3.46 6.94 -1.03
CA LYS A 65 -3.27 7.43 -2.40
C LYS A 65 -4.64 7.48 -3.04
N SER A 66 -5.12 8.67 -3.40
CA SER A 66 -6.35 8.79 -4.17
C SER A 66 -6.19 7.99 -5.47
N PRO A 67 -7.09 7.05 -5.79
CA PRO A 67 -7.10 6.45 -7.11
C PRO A 67 -7.44 7.59 -8.08
N THR A 68 -6.45 8.09 -8.80
CA THR A 68 -6.71 8.94 -9.95
C THR A 68 -7.61 8.12 -10.88
N LYS A 69 -8.81 8.63 -11.17
CA LYS A 69 -9.80 8.08 -12.10
C LYS A 69 -9.30 7.97 -13.56
N LYS A 70 -8.09 7.44 -13.81
CA LYS A 70 -7.45 7.40 -15.13
C LYS A 70 -7.10 6.00 -15.65
N GLU A 71 -7.60 4.95 -15.01
CA GLU A 71 -7.55 3.58 -15.55
C GLU A 71 -8.95 2.96 -15.49
N ALA A 72 -9.85 3.58 -16.24
CA ALA A 72 -11.11 2.99 -16.69
C ALA A 72 -11.28 3.47 -18.14
N ALA A 73 -10.51 2.86 -19.05
CA ALA A 73 -10.66 2.97 -20.49
C ALA A 73 -10.30 1.62 -21.09
#